data_AF-A0A5K0XWR3-F1
#
_entry.id   AF-A0A5K0XWR3-F1
#
_cell.length_a   1.000
_cell.length_b   1.000
_cell.length_c   1.000
_cell.angle_alpha   90.00
_cell.angle_beta   90.00
_cell.angle_gamma   90.00
#
_symmetry.space_group_name_H-M   'P 1'
#
loop_
_entity.id
_entity.type
_entity.pdbx_description
1 polymer ?
#
loop_
_entity_poly.entity_id
_entity_poly.type
_entity_poly.pdbx_seq_one_letter_code
_entity_poly.pdbx_strand_id
1 'polypeptide(L)' 'RIAGEIKSFSPDGLVSPKISKRMDKFMLYMLTAGKQALIDGGLTEETMKNLDVAKCGVLIGSGIGGVQ' A
#
# COMPACT_ATOMS: atom_id res chain seq x y z
N ARG A 1 -23.71 16.36 -10.67
CA ARG A 1 -23.03 15.68 -9.55
C ARG A 1 -21.59 15.42 -9.98
N ILE A 2 -20.58 15.74 -9.17
CA ILE A 2 -19.14 15.64 -9.51
C ILE A 2 -18.42 14.87 -8.39
N ALA A 3 -17.56 13.91 -8.75
CA ALA A 3 -16.68 13.18 -7.84
C ALA A 3 -15.40 12.76 -8.58
N GLY A 4 -14.30 12.53 -7.84
CA GLY A 4 -13.06 11.98 -8.35
C GLY A 4 -13.02 10.46 -8.15
N GLU A 5 -12.78 9.71 -9.21
CA GLU A 5 -12.64 8.26 -9.16
C GLU A 5 -11.27 7.82 -9.68
N ILE A 6 -10.72 6.77 -9.08
CA ILE A 6 -9.53 6.11 -9.61
C ILE A 6 -9.98 5.08 -10.64
N LYS A 7 -9.78 5.41 -11.92
CA LYS A 7 -10.10 4.54 -13.05
C LYS A 7 -9.02 3.48 -13.24
N SER A 8 -9.42 2.27 -13.59
CA SER A 8 -8.52 1.18 -14.01
C SER A 8 -7.40 0.84 -13.01
N PHE A 9 -7.70 0.93 -11.72
CA PHE A 9 -6.73 0.54 -10.69
C PHE A 9 -6.37 -0.95 -10.77
N SER A 10 -5.07 -1.24 -10.76
CA SER A 10 -4.54 -2.58 -10.53
C SER A 10 -3.44 -2.54 -9.47
N PRO A 11 -3.44 -3.46 -8.48
CA PRO A 11 -2.35 -3.65 -7.54
C PRO A 11 -1.29 -4.65 -8.01
N ASP A 12 -1.35 -5.09 -9.28
CA ASP A 12 -0.47 -6.12 -9.83
C ASP A 12 1.01 -5.73 -9.72
N GLY A 13 1.87 -6.72 -9.47
CA GLY A 13 3.31 -6.50 -9.25
C GLY A 13 3.66 -5.95 -7.87
N LEU A 14 2.74 -5.29 -7.18
CA LEU A 14 2.96 -4.75 -5.83
C LEU A 14 2.26 -5.56 -4.75
N VAL A 15 1.07 -6.09 -4.99
CA VAL A 15 0.32 -6.91 -4.02
C VAL A 15 0.14 -8.33 -4.57
N SER A 16 0.34 -9.33 -3.72
CA SER A 16 0.18 -10.73 -4.14
C SER A 16 -1.28 -11.04 -4.51
N PRO A 17 -1.53 -11.88 -5.53
CA PRO A 17 -2.91 -12.19 -5.97
C PRO A 17 -3.82 -12.71 -4.85
N LYS A 18 -3.24 -13.45 -3.89
CA LYS A 18 -3.95 -13.98 -2.73
C LYS A 18 -4.47 -12.86 -1.80
N ILE A 19 -3.68 -11.82 -1.59
CA ILE A 19 -4.08 -10.66 -0.79
C ILE A 19 -5.03 -9.76 -1.60
N SER A 20 -4.71 -9.52 -2.87
CA SER A 20 -5.53 -8.70 -3.78
C SER A 20 -6.97 -9.17 -3.87
N LYS A 21 -7.21 -10.50 -3.86
CA LYS A 21 -8.56 -11.07 -3.91
C LYS A 21 -9.37 -10.92 -2.61
N ARG A 22 -8.70 -10.74 -1.46
CA ARG A 22 -9.33 -10.73 -0.13
C ARG A 22 -9.60 -9.33 0.41
N MET A 23 -8.93 -8.32 -0.13
CA MET A 23 -9.00 -6.94 0.35
C MET A 23 -9.93 -6.08 -0.50
N ASP A 24 -10.58 -5.13 0.16
CA ASP A 24 -11.33 -4.07 -0.52
C ASP A 24 -10.40 -3.09 -1.26
N LYS A 25 -10.96 -2.27 -2.16
CA LYS A 25 -10.16 -1.29 -2.92
C LYS A 25 -9.42 -0.29 -2.02
N PHE A 26 -9.99 0.13 -0.90
CA PHE A 26 -9.35 1.09 0.01
C PHE A 26 -8.05 0.53 0.59
N MET A 27 -8.08 -0.72 1.06
CA MET A 27 -6.90 -1.43 1.55
C MET A 27 -5.87 -1.63 0.44
N LEU A 28 -6.31 -1.93 -0.78
CA LEU A 28 -5.40 -2.10 -1.91
C LEU A 28 -4.73 -0.78 -2.31
N TYR A 29 -5.45 0.34 -2.31
CA TYR A 29 -4.85 1.65 -2.53
C TYR A 29 -3.76 1.95 -1.49
N MET A 30 -4.07 1.68 -0.21
CA MET A 30 -3.13 1.91 0.88
C MET A 30 -1.87 1.04 0.76
N LEU A 31 -2.01 -0.25 0.46
CA LEU A 31 -0.86 -1.15 0.28
C LEU A 31 -0.02 -0.78 -0.94
N THR A 32 -0.66 -0.49 -2.06
CA THR A 32 0.02 -0.08 -3.29
C THR A 32 0.80 1.21 -3.08
N ALA A 33 0.16 2.23 -2.49
CA ALA A 33 0.80 3.51 -2.20
C ALA A 33 1.97 3.36 -1.21
N GLY A 34 1.79 2.58 -0.13
CA GLY A 34 2.82 2.33 0.86
C GLY A 34 4.05 1.64 0.26
N LYS A 35 3.84 0.60 -0.56
CA LYS A 35 4.94 -0.07 -1.26
C LYS A 35 5.65 0.83 -2.26
N GLN A 36 4.90 1.62 -3.02
CA GLN A 36 5.49 2.57 -3.97
C GLN A 36 6.34 3.61 -3.23
N ALA A 37 5.86 4.16 -2.12
CA ALA A 37 6.61 5.11 -1.31
C ALA A 37 7.93 4.54 -0.76
N LEU A 38 7.95 3.26 -0.36
CA LEU A 38 9.19 2.60 0.07
C LEU A 38 10.19 2.47 -1.09
N ILE A 39 9.71 2.07 -2.27
CA ILE A 39 10.54 1.96 -3.49
C ILE A 39 11.10 3.33 -3.87
N ASP A 40 10.25 4.36 -3.92
CA ASP A 40 10.63 5.73 -4.26
C ASP A 40 11.62 6.31 -3.23
N GLY A 41 11.52 5.87 -1.98
CA GLY A 41 12.45 6.20 -0.90
C GLY A 41 13.75 5.40 -0.89
N GLY A 42 13.99 4.51 -1.88
CA GLY A 42 15.19 3.68 -1.96
C GLY A 42 15.24 2.52 -0.95
N LEU A 43 14.13 2.22 -0.29
CA LEU A 43 13.97 1.07 0.61
C LEU A 43 13.59 -0.18 -0.19
N THR A 44 14.59 -0.72 -0.89
CA THR A 44 14.50 -1.98 -1.64
C THR A 44 14.65 -3.18 -0.70
N GLU A 45 14.39 -4.39 -1.21
CA GLU A 45 14.57 -5.62 -0.44
C GLU A 45 16.00 -5.80 0.10
N GLU A 46 16.99 -5.25 -0.60
CA GLU A 46 18.39 -5.32 -0.18
C GLU A 46 18.68 -4.34 0.96
N THR A 47 18.27 -3.08 0.82
CA THR A 47 18.51 -2.06 1.85
C THR A 47 17.70 -2.34 3.11
N MET A 48 16.50 -2.91 2.99
CA MET A 48 15.68 -3.30 4.15
C MET A 48 16.31 -4.39 5.03
N LYS A 49 17.17 -5.27 4.49
CA LYS A 49 17.86 -6.31 5.29
C LYS A 49 18.84 -5.74 6.31
N ASN A 50 19.33 -4.53 6.07
CA ASN A 50 20.32 -3.86 6.92
C ASN A 50 19.68 -2.89 7.92
N LEU A 51 18.35 -2.77 7.94
CA LEU A 51 17.66 -1.92 8.88
C LEU A 51 17.59 -2.57 10.26
N ASP A 52 17.79 -1.74 11.28
CA ASP A 52 17.45 -2.12 12.65
C ASP A 52 15.93 -2.11 12.82
N VAL A 53 15.32 -3.30 12.73
CA VAL A 53 13.87 -3.48 12.81
C VAL A 53 13.26 -2.95 14.11
N ALA A 54 14.02 -2.86 15.21
CA ALA A 54 13.53 -2.30 16.47
C ALA A 54 13.27 -0.79 16.39
N LYS A 55 13.84 -0.12 15.38
CA LYS A 55 13.64 1.31 15.10
C LYS A 55 12.65 1.56 13.96
N CYS A 56 12.18 0.52 13.28
CA CYS A 56 11.20 0.63 12.21
C CYS A 56 9.78 0.50 12.77
N GLY A 57 8.99 1.56 12.65
CA GLY A 57 7.59 1.58 13.04
C GLY A 57 6.65 1.69 11.84
N VAL A 58 5.40 1.27 12.02
CA VAL A 58 4.32 1.44 11.03
C VAL A 58 3.20 2.22 11.69
N LEU A 59 2.80 3.34 11.07
CA LEU A 59 1.68 4.16 11.51
C LEU A 59 0.73 4.32 10.33
N ILE A 60 -0.44 3.70 10.42
CA ILE A 60 -1.48 3.74 9.39
C ILE A 60 -2.77 4.21 10.05
N GLY A 61 -3.41 5.20 9.43
CA GLY A 61 -4.68 5.75 9.90
C GLY A 61 -5.65 6.00 8.76
N SER A 62 -6.94 5.99 9.08
CA SER A 62 -8.03 6.35 8.18
C SER A 62 -9.12 7.06 8.96
N GLY A 63 -9.80 8.03 8.34
CA GLY A 63 -10.91 8.73 8.97
C GLY A 63 -12.16 7.84 9.12
N ILE A 64 -12.51 7.10 8.06
CA ILE A 64 -13.60 6.11 8.09
C ILE A 64 -13.09 4.79 7.50
N GLY A 65 -12.56 4.83 6.27
CA GLY A 65 -11.92 3.68 5.62
C GLY A 65 -12.88 2.53 5.27
N GLY A 66 -12.61 1.83 4.18
CA GLY A 66 -13.38 0.63 3.80
C GLY A 66 -14.86 0.87 3.46
N VAL A 67 -15.31 2.13 3.40
CA VAL A 67 -16.68 2.45 2.95
C VAL A 67 -16.69 2.31 1.44
N GLN A 68 -17.28 1.22 0.97
CA GLN A 68 -17.41 0.87 -0.44
C GLN A 68 -18.86 0.58 -0.76
#